data_AF-A0A507EB82-F1
#
_entry.id   AF-A0A507EB82-F1
#
_cell.length_a   1.000
_cell.length_b   1.000
_cell.length_c   1.000
_cell.angle_alpha   90.00
_cell.angle_beta   90.00
_cell.angle_gamma   90.00
#
_symmetry.space_group_name_H-M   'P 1'
#
loop_
_entity.id
_entity.type
_entity.pdbx_description
1 polymer ?
#
loop_
_entity_poly.entity_id
_entity_poly.type
_entity_poly.pdbx_seq_one_letter_code
_entity_poly.pdbx_strand_id
1 'polypeptide(L)'
;MNGGTPSQQNLLDHTIRRLSRLYIQQRFGDAYKLSRKQLTAISDDPTIVEARRNLLVILYLRVAALRETTADRREDWDHVVMLYGGVVENLPAEVLCAGILLLQACKLPAESKTVIEHWLASRGDDYYDTLLNTQEAELRGHYERVIELYCLHVLPSLEEWESAQDFLEWNEVLSTEVKQKLFEKLEVQKIKRTDVQSGNDSSVPAGHGALVPKPVEPVQTQPPVTQPSVIVPTSPSPIANEVSASPSTTAPPTARSPTPSNITQRPIAKPTITKRDLTIHRFTTLARRISPAIVLLILAFVISRLTQQLKNTPVGRAAAVLRDKIYTTVKMGFNMQTL
;
A
#
# COMPACT_ATOMS: atom_id res chain seq x y z
N MET A 1 26.33 -14.61 -19.44
CA MET A 1 26.32 -15.57 -18.31
C MET A 1 27.01 -14.88 -17.13
N ASN A 2 26.25 -14.13 -16.32
CA ASN A 2 26.77 -13.45 -15.13
C ASN A 2 26.53 -14.35 -13.91
N GLY A 3 27.46 -15.26 -13.66
CA GLY A 3 27.48 -16.01 -12.41
C GLY A 3 27.96 -15.08 -11.30
N GLY A 4 27.03 -14.45 -10.58
CA GLY A 4 27.37 -13.74 -9.35
C GLY A 4 28.13 -14.68 -8.41
N THR A 5 29.17 -14.16 -7.74
CA THR A 5 29.99 -15.03 -6.90
C THR A 5 29.11 -15.64 -5.80
N PRO A 6 29.03 -16.98 -5.67
CA PRO A 6 28.11 -17.63 -4.74
C PRO A 6 28.32 -17.19 -3.27
N SER A 7 29.48 -16.62 -2.96
CA SER A 7 29.79 -16.02 -1.66
C SER A 7 28.88 -14.84 -1.30
N GLN A 8 28.65 -13.90 -2.22
CA GLN A 8 27.86 -12.68 -1.94
C GLN A 8 26.37 -12.98 -1.76
N GLN A 9 25.82 -13.90 -2.55
CA GLN A 9 24.42 -14.32 -2.42
C GLN A 9 24.16 -14.99 -1.06
N ASN A 10 25.07 -15.84 -0.60
CA ASN A 10 24.99 -16.47 0.71
C ASN A 10 25.08 -15.45 1.86
N LEU A 11 25.95 -14.44 1.71
CA LEU A 11 26.07 -13.36 2.68
C LEU A 11 24.79 -12.53 2.76
N LEU A 12 24.15 -12.24 1.62
CA LEU A 12 22.89 -11.53 1.55
C LEU A 12 21.76 -12.34 2.23
N ASP A 13 21.65 -13.63 1.96
CA ASP A 13 20.66 -14.51 2.63
C ASP A 13 20.87 -14.58 4.14
N HIS A 14 22.12 -14.66 4.58
CA HIS A 14 22.43 -14.61 6.00
C HIS A 14 22.02 -13.27 6.61
N THR A 15 22.25 -12.16 5.89
CA THR A 15 21.88 -10.83 6.35
C THR A 15 20.36 -10.65 6.42
N ILE A 16 19.62 -11.05 5.38
CA ILE A 16 18.15 -11.01 5.37
C ILE A 16 17.59 -11.82 6.54
N ARG A 17 18.08 -13.04 6.77
CA ARG A 17 17.67 -13.86 7.93
C ARG A 17 17.98 -13.20 9.27
N ARG A 18 19.13 -12.53 9.39
CA ARG A 18 19.50 -11.78 10.60
C ARG A 18 18.60 -10.56 10.79
N LEU A 19 18.31 -9.81 9.73
CA LEU A 19 17.41 -8.66 9.74
C LEU A 19 16.00 -9.05 10.16
N SER A 20 15.45 -10.12 9.59
CA SER A 20 14.13 -10.64 9.97
C SER A 20 14.07 -11.02 11.45
N ARG A 21 15.13 -11.62 12.00
CA ARG A 21 15.21 -11.91 13.45
C ARG A 21 15.21 -10.64 14.30
N LEU A 22 16.03 -9.65 13.93
CA LEU A 22 16.10 -8.37 14.65
C LEU A 22 14.76 -7.62 14.59
N TYR A 23 14.08 -7.67 13.44
CA TYR A 23 12.75 -7.09 13.24
C TYR A 23 11.71 -7.74 14.16
N ILE A 24 11.67 -9.07 14.23
CA ILE A 24 10.75 -9.80 15.12
C ILE A 24 11.04 -9.51 16.59
N GLN A 25 12.31 -9.33 16.94
CA GLN A 25 12.75 -8.95 18.29
C GLN A 25 12.54 -7.46 18.61
N GLN A 26 11.97 -6.67 17.68
CA GLN A 26 11.76 -5.22 17.81
C GLN A 26 13.06 -4.42 18.05
N ARG A 27 14.22 -4.97 17.66
CA ARG A 27 15.52 -4.29 17.72
C ARG A 27 15.73 -3.42 16.48
N PHE A 28 14.85 -2.46 16.26
CA PHE A 28 14.79 -1.67 15.02
C PHE A 28 16.06 -0.85 14.76
N GLY A 29 16.72 -0.33 15.80
CA GLY A 29 17.98 0.41 15.65
C GLY A 29 19.12 -0.46 15.08
N ASP A 30 19.27 -1.69 15.58
CA ASP A 30 20.28 -2.63 15.09
C ASP A 30 19.94 -3.15 13.70
N ALA A 31 18.66 -3.45 13.46
CA ALA A 31 18.17 -3.87 12.15
C ALA A 31 18.46 -2.78 11.11
N TYR A 32 18.18 -1.52 11.44
CA TYR A 32 18.41 -0.37 10.56
C TYR A 32 19.89 -0.18 10.21
N LYS A 33 20.78 -0.20 11.21
CA LYS A 33 22.23 -0.09 10.98
C LYS A 33 22.74 -1.21 10.08
N LEU A 34 22.27 -2.44 10.29
CA LEU A 34 22.66 -3.60 9.50
C LEU A 34 22.14 -3.50 8.06
N SER A 35 20.87 -3.12 7.86
CA SER A 35 20.28 -3.01 6.53
C SER A 35 20.87 -1.83 5.76
N ARG A 36 21.05 -0.66 6.38
CA ARG A 36 21.68 0.51 5.74
C ARG A 36 23.10 0.20 5.26
N LYS A 37 23.91 -0.47 6.10
CA LYS A 37 25.26 -0.93 5.71
C LYS A 37 25.24 -1.87 4.51
N GLN A 38 24.25 -2.76 4.43
CA GLN A 38 24.15 -3.66 3.28
C GLN A 38 23.61 -2.97 2.03
N LEU A 39 22.65 -2.05 2.15
CA LEU A 39 22.16 -1.29 0.99
C LEU A 39 23.31 -0.55 0.30
N THR A 40 24.20 0.09 1.07
CA THR A 40 25.37 0.78 0.51
C THR A 40 26.36 -0.17 -0.15
N ALA A 41 26.46 -1.42 0.32
CA ALA A 41 27.37 -2.42 -0.28
C ALA A 41 26.80 -3.05 -1.57
N ILE A 42 25.47 -3.03 -1.73
CA ILE A 42 24.76 -3.67 -2.85
C ILE A 42 24.56 -2.71 -4.02
N SER A 43 24.58 -1.40 -3.78
CA SER A 43 24.36 -0.37 -4.81
C SER A 43 25.27 -0.54 -6.04
N ASP A 44 26.46 -1.13 -5.87
CA ASP A 44 27.49 -1.21 -6.90
C ASP A 44 27.55 -2.57 -7.62
N ASP A 45 26.75 -3.55 -7.21
CA ASP A 45 26.87 -4.93 -7.69
C ASP A 45 25.71 -5.34 -8.63
N PRO A 46 25.95 -5.42 -9.95
CA PRO A 46 24.94 -5.81 -10.93
C PRO A 46 24.64 -7.32 -10.91
N THR A 47 25.39 -8.12 -10.16
CA THR A 47 25.23 -9.59 -10.12
C THR A 47 24.20 -10.06 -9.11
N ILE A 48 23.70 -9.15 -8.28
CA ILE A 48 22.70 -9.46 -7.26
C ILE A 48 21.34 -9.63 -7.91
N VAL A 49 20.72 -10.78 -7.63
CA VAL A 49 19.36 -11.08 -8.09
C VAL A 49 18.40 -10.01 -7.56
N GLU A 50 17.73 -9.32 -8.48
CA GLU A 50 16.83 -8.20 -8.22
C GLU A 50 15.82 -8.49 -7.09
N ALA A 51 15.20 -9.68 -7.11
CA ALA A 51 14.27 -10.10 -6.06
C ALA A 51 14.84 -10.04 -4.64
N ARG A 52 16.13 -10.36 -4.46
CA ARG A 52 16.79 -10.32 -3.14
C ARG A 52 17.09 -8.90 -2.69
N ARG A 53 17.48 -8.04 -3.64
CA ARG A 53 17.65 -6.61 -3.42
C ARG A 53 16.30 -5.99 -3.02
N ASN A 54 15.23 -6.29 -3.74
CA ASN A 54 13.88 -5.80 -3.45
C ASN A 54 13.45 -6.20 -2.03
N LEU A 55 13.65 -7.47 -1.65
CA LEU A 55 13.34 -7.93 -0.31
C LEU A 55 14.13 -7.18 0.79
N LEU A 56 15.43 -6.95 0.57
CA LEU A 56 16.24 -6.20 1.51
C LEU A 56 15.76 -4.74 1.66
N VAL A 57 15.44 -4.08 0.53
CA VAL A 57 14.92 -2.71 0.52
C VAL A 57 13.56 -2.63 1.22
N ILE A 58 12.66 -3.59 0.97
CA ILE A 58 11.35 -3.65 1.66
C ILE A 58 11.54 -3.79 3.18
N LEU A 59 12.46 -4.66 3.62
CA LEU A 59 12.77 -4.78 5.05
C LEU A 59 13.38 -3.50 5.63
N TYR A 60 14.28 -2.84 4.89
CA TYR A 60 14.85 -1.56 5.27
C TYR A 60 13.77 -0.50 5.48
N LEU A 61 12.89 -0.30 4.50
CA LEU A 61 11.80 0.69 4.57
C LEU A 61 10.84 0.40 5.73
N ARG A 62 10.48 -0.87 5.96
CA ARG A 62 9.63 -1.26 7.09
C ARG A 62 10.30 -0.99 8.43
N VAL A 63 11.59 -1.28 8.57
CA VAL A 63 12.36 -0.96 9.78
C VAL A 63 12.43 0.56 10.00
N ALA A 64 12.68 1.34 8.94
CA ALA A 64 12.73 2.79 9.00
C ALA A 64 11.39 3.39 9.45
N ALA A 65 10.27 2.86 8.97
CA ALA A 65 8.93 3.29 9.34
C ALA A 65 8.59 3.05 10.83
N LEU A 66 9.18 2.02 11.44
CA LEU A 66 8.94 1.63 12.84
C LEU A 66 9.92 2.26 13.84
N ARG A 67 10.97 2.94 13.39
CA ARG A 67 11.95 3.57 14.27
C ARG A 67 11.37 4.81 14.94
N GLU A 68 11.67 5.05 16.21
CA GLU A 68 11.21 6.23 16.96
C GLU A 68 11.71 7.55 16.35
N THR A 69 12.93 7.57 15.81
CA THR A 69 13.52 8.75 15.17
C THR A 69 12.89 9.01 13.81
N THR A 70 12.19 10.14 13.68
CA THR A 70 11.49 10.59 12.48
C THR A 70 12.32 11.45 11.54
N ALA A 71 13.37 12.13 12.04
CA ALA A 71 14.15 13.12 11.31
C ALA A 71 14.69 12.60 9.97
N ASP A 72 15.20 11.35 9.95
CA ASP A 72 15.90 10.83 8.77
C ASP A 72 14.98 9.99 7.84
N ARG A 73 13.68 9.86 8.14
CA ARG A 73 12.81 8.96 7.37
C ARG A 73 12.59 9.44 5.93
N ARG A 74 12.65 10.75 5.70
CA ARG A 74 12.60 11.32 4.36
C ARG A 74 13.85 10.97 3.56
N GLU A 75 15.02 11.12 4.17
CA GLU A 75 16.29 10.72 3.56
C GLU A 75 16.32 9.22 3.23
N ASP A 76 15.71 8.39 4.08
CA ASP A 76 15.57 6.95 3.83
C ASP A 76 14.75 6.66 2.55
N TRP A 77 13.71 7.44 2.29
CA TRP A 77 12.93 7.33 1.05
C TRP A 77 13.75 7.79 -0.16
N ASP A 78 14.34 8.98 -0.09
CA ASP A 78 15.12 9.55 -1.20
C ASP A 78 16.31 8.64 -1.56
N HIS A 79 16.98 8.06 -0.55
CA HIS A 79 18.04 7.07 -0.74
C HIS A 79 17.53 5.84 -1.51
N VAL A 80 16.35 5.31 -1.18
CA VAL A 80 15.80 4.18 -1.92
C VAL A 80 15.47 4.57 -3.35
N VAL A 81 14.86 5.72 -3.60
CA VAL A 81 14.60 6.19 -4.97
C VAL A 81 15.89 6.30 -5.78
N MET A 82 16.97 6.82 -5.17
CA MET A 82 18.29 6.89 -5.80
C MET A 82 18.86 5.51 -6.15
N LEU A 83 18.64 4.47 -5.33
CA LEU A 83 19.06 3.10 -5.66
C LEU A 83 18.40 2.55 -6.93
N TYR A 84 17.21 3.04 -7.30
CA TYR A 84 16.50 2.66 -8.54
C TYR A 84 16.65 3.71 -9.66
N GLY A 85 17.75 4.47 -9.63
CA GLY A 85 18.09 5.42 -10.69
C GLY A 85 17.49 6.81 -10.52
N GLY A 86 16.99 7.14 -9.32
CA GLY A 86 16.46 8.47 -9.01
C GLY A 86 15.05 8.74 -9.57
N VAL A 87 14.43 7.74 -10.21
CA VAL A 87 13.08 7.85 -10.78
C VAL A 87 12.15 6.82 -10.13
N VAL A 88 10.95 7.28 -9.77
CA VAL A 88 9.92 6.45 -9.12
C VAL A 88 9.39 5.36 -10.06
N GLU A 89 9.42 5.61 -11.37
CA GLU A 89 8.91 4.73 -12.44
C GLU A 89 9.59 3.35 -12.44
N ASN A 90 10.88 3.33 -12.06
CA ASN A 90 11.69 2.10 -11.99
C ASN A 90 11.46 1.28 -10.73
N LEU A 91 10.64 1.75 -9.79
CA LEU A 91 10.40 1.03 -8.55
C LEU A 91 9.50 -0.19 -8.78
N PRO A 92 9.91 -1.38 -8.30
CA PRO A 92 9.00 -2.52 -8.16
C PRO A 92 7.81 -2.15 -7.27
N ALA A 93 6.63 -2.65 -7.59
CA ALA A 93 5.38 -2.33 -6.90
C ALA A 93 5.45 -2.61 -5.38
N GLU A 94 6.15 -3.66 -4.97
CA GLU A 94 6.29 -4.03 -3.56
C GLU A 94 7.21 -3.08 -2.79
N VAL A 95 8.26 -2.57 -3.46
CA VAL A 95 9.16 -1.55 -2.94
C VAL A 95 8.42 -0.22 -2.82
N LEU A 96 7.65 0.14 -3.86
CA LEU A 96 6.76 1.30 -3.86
C LEU A 96 5.79 1.23 -2.66
N CYS A 97 5.07 0.12 -2.49
CA CYS A 97 4.14 -0.06 -1.37
C CYS A 97 4.81 0.16 0.00
N ALA A 98 6.02 -0.39 0.19
CA ALA A 98 6.78 -0.19 1.42
C ALA A 98 7.21 1.27 1.63
N GLY A 99 7.56 1.97 0.55
CA GLY A 99 7.93 3.38 0.56
C GLY A 99 6.75 4.30 0.87
N ILE A 100 5.59 4.04 0.27
CA ILE A 100 4.36 4.76 0.59
C ILE A 100 3.99 4.60 2.07
N LEU A 101 4.10 3.39 2.62
CA LEU A 101 3.87 3.18 4.06
C LEU A 101 4.85 3.98 4.93
N LEU A 102 6.10 4.15 4.50
CA LEU A 102 7.07 5.03 5.17
C LEU A 102 6.64 6.49 5.10
N LEU A 103 6.22 6.99 3.93
CA LEU A 103 5.74 8.36 3.76
C LEU A 103 4.47 8.65 4.58
N GLN A 104 3.54 7.69 4.63
CA GLN A 104 2.37 7.77 5.51
C GLN A 104 2.78 7.84 6.99
N ALA A 105 3.77 7.04 7.41
CA ALA A 105 4.32 7.12 8.76
C ALA A 105 5.02 8.47 9.06
N CYS A 106 5.47 9.18 8.02
CA CYS A 106 6.01 10.55 8.12
C CYS A 106 4.93 11.64 8.06
N LYS A 107 3.65 11.27 7.96
CA LYS A 107 2.53 12.20 7.76
C LYS A 107 2.68 13.04 6.48
N LEU A 108 3.15 12.41 5.40
CA LEU A 108 3.30 13.02 4.07
C LEU A 108 2.32 12.40 3.05
N PRO A 109 1.00 12.53 3.25
CA PRO A 109 0.02 11.88 2.38
C PRO A 109 -0.06 12.52 0.97
N ALA A 110 0.15 13.83 0.84
CA ALA A 110 0.14 14.51 -0.46
C ALA A 110 1.28 14.04 -1.37
N GLU A 111 2.45 13.84 -0.78
CA GLU A 111 3.58 13.27 -1.50
C GLU A 111 3.35 11.80 -1.85
N SER A 112 2.78 11.02 -0.93
CA SER A 112 2.41 9.63 -1.20
C SER A 112 1.48 9.52 -2.41
N LYS A 113 0.50 10.42 -2.53
CA LYS A 113 -0.40 10.52 -3.69
C LYS A 113 0.38 10.80 -4.97
N THR A 114 1.21 11.85 -4.96
CA THR A 114 2.03 12.25 -6.11
C THR A 114 2.92 11.10 -6.61
N VAL A 115 3.56 10.36 -5.68
CA VAL A 115 4.43 9.23 -5.99
C VAL A 115 3.66 8.07 -6.63
N ILE A 116 2.47 7.73 -6.11
CA ILE A 116 1.63 6.66 -6.70
C ILE A 116 1.11 7.07 -8.08
N GLU A 117 0.57 8.28 -8.20
CA GLU A 117 0.03 8.79 -9.47
C GLU A 117 1.12 8.83 -10.55
N HIS A 118 2.32 9.30 -10.21
CA HIS A 118 3.47 9.28 -11.11
C HIS A 118 3.85 7.85 -11.53
N TRP A 119 3.89 6.92 -10.56
CA TRP A 119 4.18 5.51 -10.85
C TRP A 119 3.12 4.88 -11.77
N LEU A 120 1.84 5.16 -11.56
CA LEU A 120 0.74 4.67 -12.40
C LEU A 120 0.78 5.28 -13.80
N ALA A 121 1.04 6.58 -13.91
CA ALA A 121 1.13 7.29 -15.19
C ALA A 121 2.33 6.86 -16.03
N SER A 122 3.43 6.43 -15.39
CA SER A 122 4.61 5.92 -16.10
C SER A 122 4.44 4.53 -16.73
N ARG A 123 3.33 3.83 -16.44
CA ARG A 123 3.06 2.52 -17.03
C ARG A 123 2.46 2.71 -18.43
N GLY A 124 3.11 2.13 -19.44
CA GLY A 124 2.58 2.10 -20.80
C GLY A 124 1.43 1.11 -20.96
N ASP A 125 0.70 1.21 -22.07
CA ASP A 125 -0.47 0.39 -22.37
C ASP A 125 -0.15 -1.12 -22.34
N ASP A 126 1.03 -1.53 -22.81
CA ASP A 126 1.51 -2.92 -22.78
C ASP A 126 1.46 -3.54 -21.37
N TYR A 127 1.70 -2.74 -20.32
CA TYR A 127 1.64 -3.19 -18.93
C TYR A 127 0.20 -3.52 -18.53
N TYR A 128 -0.75 -2.67 -18.89
CA TYR A 128 -2.17 -2.86 -18.59
C TYR A 128 -2.78 -3.98 -19.43
N ASP A 129 -2.39 -4.09 -20.70
CA ASP A 129 -2.76 -5.22 -21.56
C ASP A 129 -2.27 -6.54 -20.97
N THR A 130 -1.05 -6.58 -20.44
CA THR A 130 -0.52 -7.76 -19.77
C THR A 130 -1.35 -8.10 -18.53
N LEU A 131 -1.73 -7.11 -17.73
CA LEU A 131 -2.56 -7.30 -16.53
C LEU A 131 -3.96 -7.82 -16.85
N LEU A 132 -4.57 -7.36 -17.95
CA LEU A 132 -5.90 -7.77 -18.39
C LEU A 132 -5.88 -9.18 -19.01
N ASN A 133 -4.88 -9.48 -19.85
CA ASN A 133 -4.85 -10.69 -20.67
C ASN A 133 -4.15 -11.88 -20.00
N THR A 134 -3.21 -11.63 -19.10
CA THR A 134 -2.37 -12.69 -18.52
C THR A 134 -2.98 -13.23 -17.23
N GLN A 135 -2.89 -14.55 -17.01
CA GLN A 135 -3.19 -15.18 -15.71
C GLN A 135 -2.03 -15.05 -14.72
N GLU A 136 -1.15 -14.07 -14.89
CA GLU A 136 -0.02 -13.85 -13.99
C GLU A 136 -0.54 -13.22 -12.68
N ALA A 137 -0.95 -14.10 -11.78
CA ALA A 137 -1.56 -13.73 -10.51
C ALA A 137 -0.64 -12.86 -9.64
N GLU A 138 0.68 -12.99 -9.80
CA GLU A 138 1.66 -12.20 -9.04
C GLU A 138 1.65 -10.74 -9.47
N LEU A 139 1.81 -10.45 -10.77
CA LEU A 139 1.80 -9.09 -11.31
C LEU A 139 0.48 -8.37 -10.99
N ARG A 140 -0.64 -9.07 -11.18
CA ARG A 140 -1.97 -8.54 -10.82
C ARG A 140 -2.09 -8.27 -9.33
N GLY A 141 -1.64 -9.21 -8.49
CA GLY A 141 -1.65 -9.03 -7.03
C GLY A 141 -0.81 -7.83 -6.57
N HIS A 142 0.30 -7.53 -7.26
CA HIS A 142 1.11 -6.36 -6.97
C HIS A 142 0.41 -5.06 -7.34
N TYR A 143 -0.23 -4.98 -8.50
CA TYR A 143 -1.04 -3.83 -8.89
C TYR A 143 -2.22 -3.61 -7.93
N GLU A 144 -2.98 -4.67 -7.62
CA GLU A 144 -4.08 -4.63 -6.65
C GLU A 144 -3.62 -4.09 -5.29
N ARG A 145 -2.42 -4.45 -4.84
CA ARG A 145 -1.83 -3.96 -3.59
C ARG A 145 -1.55 -2.45 -3.62
N VAL A 146 -1.06 -1.93 -4.75
CA VAL A 146 -0.83 -0.49 -4.94
C VAL A 146 -2.15 0.26 -4.91
N ILE A 147 -3.18 -0.24 -5.60
CA ILE A 147 -4.51 0.39 -5.62
C ILE A 147 -5.18 0.30 -4.24
N GLU A 148 -5.10 -0.84 -3.55
CA GLU A 148 -5.58 -0.98 -2.17
C GLU A 148 -4.93 0.08 -1.27
N LEU A 149 -3.61 0.27 -1.38
CA LEU A 149 -2.89 1.26 -0.59
C LEU A 149 -3.32 2.70 -0.93
N TYR A 150 -3.50 2.99 -2.22
CA TYR A 150 -3.91 4.31 -2.69
C TYR A 150 -5.30 4.68 -2.16
N CYS A 151 -6.30 3.82 -2.40
CA CYS A 151 -7.69 4.09 -2.09
C CYS A 151 -8.02 3.95 -0.60
N LEU A 152 -7.36 3.05 0.15
CA LEU A 152 -7.70 2.81 1.57
C LEU A 152 -6.80 3.51 2.58
N HIS A 153 -5.69 4.10 2.15
CA HIS A 153 -4.76 4.75 3.07
C HIS A 153 -4.38 6.17 2.64
N VAL A 154 -4.00 6.37 1.38
CA VAL A 154 -3.49 7.67 0.92
C VAL A 154 -4.62 8.68 0.74
N LEU A 155 -5.59 8.38 -0.12
CA LEU A 155 -6.72 9.29 -0.40
C LEU A 155 -7.57 9.57 0.84
N PRO A 156 -7.94 8.58 1.67
CA PRO A 156 -8.59 8.84 2.95
C PRO A 156 -7.80 9.77 3.85
N SER A 157 -6.47 9.66 3.91
CA SER A 157 -5.65 10.55 4.75
C SER A 157 -5.59 12.00 4.25
N LEU A 158 -6.04 12.26 3.01
CA LEU A 158 -6.25 13.58 2.43
C LEU A 158 -7.73 14.01 2.47
N GLU A 159 -8.61 13.21 3.06
CA GLU A 159 -10.07 13.40 3.06
C GLU A 159 -10.71 13.37 1.66
N GLU A 160 -9.99 12.84 0.66
CA GLU A 160 -10.43 12.72 -0.73
C GLU A 160 -11.23 11.41 -0.96
N TRP A 161 -12.31 11.23 -0.21
CA TRP A 161 -13.10 9.99 -0.24
C TRP A 161 -13.81 9.76 -1.58
N GLU A 162 -14.34 10.81 -2.18
CA GLU A 162 -15.05 10.76 -3.47
C GLU A 162 -14.07 10.36 -4.58
N SER A 163 -12.87 10.95 -4.60
CA SER A 163 -11.83 10.56 -5.54
C SER A 163 -11.43 9.09 -5.42
N ALA A 164 -11.42 8.52 -4.20
CA ALA A 164 -11.17 7.10 -4.00
C ALA A 164 -12.30 6.22 -4.56
N GLN A 165 -13.56 6.65 -4.42
CA GLN A 165 -14.72 5.95 -4.99
C GLN A 165 -14.69 6.00 -6.52
N ASP A 166 -14.52 7.19 -7.09
CA ASP A 166 -14.44 7.40 -8.54
C ASP A 166 -13.29 6.57 -9.14
N PHE A 167 -12.11 6.60 -8.51
CA PHE A 167 -10.97 5.81 -8.98
C PHE A 167 -11.30 4.31 -9.01
N LEU A 168 -11.97 3.77 -7.99
CA LEU A 168 -12.34 2.35 -7.96
C LEU A 168 -13.43 2.01 -8.98
N GLU A 169 -14.39 2.90 -9.20
CA GLU A 169 -15.46 2.73 -10.18
C GLU A 169 -14.88 2.58 -11.58
N TRP A 170 -14.03 3.52 -11.98
CA TRP A 170 -13.47 3.61 -13.33
C TRP A 170 -12.25 2.72 -13.58
N ASN A 171 -11.73 2.00 -12.58
CA ASN A 171 -10.53 1.16 -12.76
C ASN A 171 -10.84 -0.11 -13.57
N GLU A 172 -10.46 -0.20 -14.84
CA GLU A 172 -10.81 -1.37 -15.68
C GLU A 172 -10.02 -2.65 -15.35
N VAL A 173 -8.88 -2.51 -14.66
CA VAL A 173 -7.96 -3.62 -14.38
C VAL A 173 -8.44 -4.49 -13.21
N LEU A 174 -9.10 -3.89 -12.22
CA LEU A 174 -9.57 -4.62 -11.05
C LEU A 174 -10.80 -5.48 -11.38
N SER A 175 -10.82 -6.72 -10.87
CA SER A 175 -12.01 -7.56 -10.95
C SER A 175 -13.17 -6.96 -10.14
N THR A 176 -14.39 -7.26 -10.55
CA THR A 176 -15.62 -6.82 -9.87
C THR A 176 -15.64 -7.20 -8.39
N GLU A 177 -15.15 -8.39 -8.06
CA GLU A 177 -15.10 -8.88 -6.68
C GLU A 177 -14.08 -8.10 -5.84
N VAL A 178 -12.93 -7.74 -6.41
CA VAL A 178 -11.90 -6.95 -5.73
C VAL A 178 -12.39 -5.52 -5.52
N LYS A 179 -12.99 -4.89 -6.54
CA LYS A 179 -13.61 -3.57 -6.43
C LYS A 179 -14.64 -3.53 -5.30
N GLN A 180 -15.57 -4.48 -5.28
CA GLN A 180 -16.61 -4.53 -4.26
C GLN A 180 -16.03 -4.63 -2.84
N LYS A 181 -15.00 -5.47 -2.64
CA LYS A 181 -14.30 -5.57 -1.35
C LYS A 181 -13.61 -4.27 -0.94
N LEU A 182 -13.02 -3.55 -1.90
CA LEU A 182 -12.37 -2.27 -1.62
C LEU A 182 -13.40 -1.18 -1.29
N PHE A 183 -14.51 -1.12 -2.01
CA PHE A 183 -15.63 -0.23 -1.68
C PHE A 183 -16.17 -0.48 -0.27
N GLU A 184 -16.43 -1.74 0.09
CA GLU A 184 -16.91 -2.08 1.44
C GLU A 184 -15.91 -1.63 2.51
N LYS A 185 -14.62 -1.90 2.31
CA LYS A 185 -13.58 -1.44 3.24
C LYS A 185 -13.52 0.08 3.34
N LEU A 186 -13.67 0.80 2.23
CA LEU A 186 -13.63 2.26 2.18
C LEU A 186 -14.81 2.87 2.96
N GLU A 187 -16.02 2.36 2.77
CA GLU A 187 -17.21 2.81 3.49
C GLU A 187 -17.09 2.59 5.00
N VAL A 188 -16.63 1.40 5.42
CA VAL A 188 -16.38 1.12 6.84
C VAL A 188 -15.36 2.10 7.44
N GLN A 189 -14.32 2.46 6.70
CA GLN A 189 -13.35 3.46 7.17
C GLN A 189 -13.95 4.88 7.26
N LYS A 190 -14.76 5.27 6.28
CA LYS A 190 -15.43 6.57 6.23
C LYS A 190 -16.36 6.76 7.44
N ILE A 191 -17.26 5.80 7.68
CA ILE A 191 -18.17 5.81 8.84
C ILE A 191 -17.39 5.94 10.15
N LYS A 192 -16.34 5.11 10.33
CA LYS A 192 -15.52 5.11 11.53
C LYS A 192 -14.87 6.46 11.82
N ARG A 193 -14.45 7.21 10.80
CA ARG A 193 -13.86 8.54 11.00
C ARG A 193 -14.91 9.61 11.31
N THR A 194 -16.06 9.58 10.65
CA THR A 194 -17.16 10.53 10.90
C THR A 194 -17.69 10.41 12.33
N ASP A 195 -17.80 9.19 12.86
CA ASP A 195 -18.25 8.95 14.24
C ASP A 195 -17.29 9.55 15.29
N VAL A 196 -15.97 9.43 15.06
CA VAL A 196 -14.95 9.99 15.96
C VAL A 196 -15.01 11.52 15.97
N GLN A 197 -15.27 12.13 14.82
CA GLN A 197 -15.34 13.58 14.71
C GLN A 197 -16.61 14.14 15.38
N SER A 198 -17.74 13.44 15.25
CA SER A 198 -19.02 13.87 15.83
C SER A 198 -19.08 13.70 17.35
N GLY A 199 -18.35 12.73 17.92
CA GLY A 199 -18.33 12.48 19.37
C GLY A 199 -17.57 13.53 20.21
N ASN A 200 -16.69 14.33 19.59
CA ASN A 200 -15.87 15.29 20.31
C ASN A 200 -16.57 16.64 20.58
N ASP A 201 -17.62 16.96 19.81
CA ASP A 201 -18.32 18.25 19.88
C ASP A 201 -19.50 18.28 20.88
N SER A 202 -19.89 17.15 21.48
CA SER A 202 -21.07 17.06 22.36
C SER A 202 -20.78 17.04 23.88
N SER A 203 -19.64 17.55 24.33
CA SER A 203 -19.29 17.57 25.76
C SER A 203 -18.90 18.95 26.33
N VAL A 204 -19.63 20.00 25.97
CA VAL A 204 -19.69 21.22 26.80
C VAL A 204 -20.92 21.14 27.70
N PRO A 205 -20.78 20.80 29.00
CA PRO A 205 -21.88 20.93 29.93
C PRO A 205 -22.20 22.42 30.13
N ALA A 206 -23.44 22.78 29.85
CA ALA A 206 -24.03 24.09 30.11
C ALA A 206 -24.04 24.39 31.63
N GLY A 207 -22.92 24.89 32.15
CA GLY A 207 -22.76 25.35 33.52
C GLY A 207 -22.94 26.86 33.63
N HIS A 208 -24.20 27.29 33.73
CA HIS A 208 -24.71 28.34 34.64
C HIS A 208 -23.89 29.63 34.87
N GLY A 209 -24.36 30.71 34.24
CA GLY A 209 -24.74 31.95 34.93
C GLY A 209 -23.67 32.87 35.54
N ALA A 210 -23.35 33.96 34.83
CA ALA A 210 -23.10 35.26 35.47
C ALA A 210 -23.40 36.40 34.48
N LEU A 211 -24.52 37.08 34.73
CA LEU A 211 -24.88 38.36 34.12
C LEU A 211 -23.82 39.41 34.47
N VAL A 212 -23.10 39.92 33.48
CA VAL A 212 -22.30 41.15 33.62
C VAL A 212 -22.71 42.11 32.50
N PRO A 213 -23.17 43.34 32.80
CA PRO A 213 -23.67 44.27 31.82
C PRO A 213 -22.57 45.10 31.14
N LYS A 214 -22.86 45.36 29.87
CA LYS A 214 -22.30 46.30 28.88
C LYS A 214 -21.90 47.69 29.43
N PRO A 215 -20.76 48.23 28.96
CA PRO A 215 -20.63 49.66 28.64
C PRO A 215 -20.04 49.85 27.21
N VAL A 216 -20.82 50.31 26.23
CA VAL A 216 -20.81 51.69 25.64
C VAL A 216 -19.44 52.14 25.07
N GLU A 217 -19.31 51.98 23.75
CA GLU A 217 -18.77 52.89 22.70
C GLU A 217 -17.79 54.04 23.05
N PRO A 218 -16.83 54.36 22.14
CA PRO A 218 -17.18 55.25 21.02
C PRO A 218 -16.55 54.93 19.64
N VAL A 219 -17.41 55.12 18.64
CA VAL A 219 -17.22 55.60 17.27
C VAL A 219 -15.84 56.24 16.98
N GLN A 220 -15.17 55.73 15.95
CA GLN A 220 -14.21 56.53 15.17
C GLN A 220 -14.41 56.31 13.67
N THR A 221 -14.49 57.46 13.01
CA THR A 221 -14.96 57.72 11.65
C THR A 221 -13.76 57.89 10.70
N GLN A 222 -13.98 57.64 9.39
CA GLN A 222 -13.23 58.09 8.20
C GLN A 222 -12.23 57.09 7.57
N PRO A 223 -11.80 57.30 6.30
CA PRO A 223 -12.54 57.65 5.07
C PRO A 223 -12.14 56.73 3.86
N PRO A 224 -12.74 56.88 2.66
CA PRO A 224 -12.53 55.98 1.52
C PRO A 224 -11.31 56.38 0.66
N VAL A 225 -10.51 55.40 0.23
CA VAL A 225 -9.41 55.62 -0.71
C VAL A 225 -9.60 54.76 -1.96
N THR A 226 -10.12 55.43 -2.98
CA THR A 226 -9.65 55.54 -4.38
C THR A 226 -9.04 54.30 -5.06
N GLN A 227 -9.80 53.78 -6.01
CA GLN A 227 -9.33 52.93 -7.12
C GLN A 227 -8.34 53.68 -8.04
N PRO A 228 -7.45 52.95 -8.72
CA PRO A 228 -7.11 53.30 -10.10
C PRO A 228 -7.48 52.17 -11.07
N SER A 229 -8.29 52.55 -12.06
CA SER A 229 -8.48 51.84 -13.32
C SER A 229 -7.15 51.70 -14.05
N VAL A 230 -6.81 50.50 -14.55
CA VAL A 230 -5.82 50.34 -15.62
C VAL A 230 -6.31 49.31 -16.65
N ILE A 231 -6.90 49.87 -17.71
CA ILE A 231 -6.60 49.64 -19.13
C ILE A 231 -6.47 48.17 -19.61
N VAL A 232 -7.56 47.75 -20.27
CA VAL A 232 -7.61 46.76 -21.35
C VAL A 232 -6.78 47.22 -22.55
N PRO A 233 -6.09 46.31 -23.25
CA PRO A 233 -6.10 46.33 -24.71
C PRO A 233 -6.50 44.98 -25.32
N THR A 234 -7.67 45.00 -25.95
CA THR A 234 -7.97 44.51 -27.32
C THR A 234 -6.72 44.60 -28.21
N SER A 235 -6.39 43.72 -29.16
CA SER A 235 -7.17 43.03 -30.21
C SER A 235 -6.17 42.19 -31.07
N PRO A 236 -6.54 41.54 -32.19
CA PRO A 236 -6.02 40.23 -32.59
C PRO A 236 -5.06 40.31 -33.79
N SER A 237 -4.47 39.19 -34.19
CA SER A 237 -4.09 38.95 -35.59
C SER A 237 -3.94 37.46 -35.89
N PRO A 238 -4.69 36.93 -36.86
CA PRO A 238 -4.42 35.66 -37.51
C PRO A 238 -3.56 35.91 -38.75
N ILE A 239 -2.52 35.10 -38.96
CA ILE A 239 -1.83 35.03 -40.26
C ILE A 239 -2.00 33.62 -40.77
N ALA A 240 -2.90 33.50 -41.74
CA ALA A 240 -2.86 32.47 -42.77
C ALA A 240 -1.75 32.84 -43.77
N ASN A 241 -1.04 31.83 -44.28
CA ASN A 241 -0.42 31.78 -45.61
C ASN A 241 -0.05 30.29 -45.83
N GLU A 242 -0.84 29.55 -46.58
CA GLU A 242 -0.74 29.37 -48.05
C GLU A 242 0.50 28.57 -48.51
N VAL A 243 0.22 27.31 -48.86
CA VAL A 243 0.51 26.64 -50.14
C VAL A 243 1.84 26.97 -50.82
N SER A 244 2.69 25.95 -50.95
CA SER A 244 3.42 25.75 -52.20
C SER A 244 3.67 24.27 -52.49
N ALA A 245 3.41 23.91 -53.75
CA ALA A 245 3.31 22.56 -54.29
C ALA A 245 4.60 22.10 -55.01
N SER A 246 4.86 20.78 -54.92
CA SER A 246 5.43 19.89 -55.97
C SER A 246 6.88 20.13 -56.48
N PRO A 247 7.58 19.16 -57.14
CA PRO A 247 7.09 17.95 -57.83
C PRO A 247 7.88 16.63 -57.68
N SER A 248 7.17 15.58 -58.11
CA SER A 248 7.54 14.26 -58.66
C SER A 248 9.00 13.96 -59.04
N THR A 249 9.46 12.75 -58.70
CA THR A 249 10.43 12.01 -59.53
C THR A 249 10.04 10.53 -59.56
N THR A 250 9.90 10.04 -60.80
CA THR A 250 9.43 8.73 -61.22
C THR A 250 10.61 7.74 -61.32
N ALA A 251 10.33 6.46 -61.05
CA ALA A 251 11.17 5.24 -61.16
C ALA A 251 11.70 4.98 -62.60
N PRO A 252 12.40 3.86 -63.00
CA PRO A 252 12.19 2.43 -62.63
C PRO A 252 13.49 1.54 -62.74
N PRO A 253 13.46 0.24 -63.12
CA PRO A 253 13.29 -0.94 -62.26
C PRO A 253 14.44 -1.98 -62.41
N THR A 254 14.53 -2.98 -61.53
CA THR A 254 15.10 -4.29 -61.90
C THR A 254 14.41 -5.42 -61.16
N ALA A 255 13.93 -6.39 -61.93
CA ALA A 255 13.19 -7.58 -61.54
C ALA A 255 14.07 -8.84 -61.56
N ARG A 256 13.56 -9.87 -60.86
CA ARG A 256 13.74 -11.35 -60.96
C ARG A 256 14.12 -11.93 -59.58
N SER A 257 13.20 -12.50 -58.79
CA SER A 257 12.44 -13.78 -58.93
C SER A 257 13.34 -15.03 -58.70
N PRO A 258 12.81 -16.24 -58.45
CA PRO A 258 12.21 -16.74 -57.20
C PRO A 258 12.84 -18.10 -56.77
N THR A 259 12.76 -18.54 -55.51
CA THR A 259 12.72 -20.00 -55.20
C THR A 259 12.16 -20.27 -53.80
N PRO A 260 11.25 -21.26 -53.64
CA PRO A 260 10.65 -21.66 -52.37
C PRO A 260 11.36 -22.88 -51.74
N SER A 261 11.33 -22.98 -50.41
CA SER A 261 11.61 -24.21 -49.64
C SER A 261 10.92 -24.04 -48.29
N ASN A 262 9.67 -24.48 -48.12
CA ASN A 262 9.29 -25.85 -47.75
C ASN A 262 10.07 -26.38 -46.53
N ILE A 263 9.64 -26.00 -45.33
CA ILE A 263 9.97 -26.72 -44.08
C ILE A 263 8.66 -26.95 -43.32
N THR A 264 8.10 -28.13 -43.58
CA THR A 264 7.51 -29.08 -42.63
C THR A 264 6.95 -28.49 -41.33
N GLN A 265 5.64 -28.23 -41.36
CA GLN A 265 4.80 -28.21 -40.17
C GLN A 265 4.81 -29.58 -39.50
N ARG A 266 5.24 -29.63 -38.23
CA ARG A 266 5.06 -30.78 -37.34
C ARG A 266 3.85 -30.50 -36.45
N PRO A 267 2.80 -31.32 -36.45
CA PRO A 267 1.67 -31.15 -35.55
C PRO A 267 2.10 -31.58 -34.13
N ILE A 268 2.26 -30.62 -33.23
CA ILE A 268 2.41 -30.91 -31.81
C ILE A 268 1.00 -31.03 -31.23
N ALA A 269 0.68 -32.26 -30.86
CA ALA A 269 -0.58 -32.68 -30.28
C ALA A 269 -0.92 -31.88 -29.02
N LYS A 270 -2.20 -31.52 -28.90
CA LYS A 270 -2.83 -31.02 -27.68
C LYS A 270 -2.82 -32.13 -26.62
N PRO A 271 -2.22 -31.95 -25.43
CA PRO A 271 -2.61 -32.73 -24.28
C PRO A 271 -3.85 -32.09 -23.66
N THR A 272 -5.00 -32.70 -23.93
CA THR A 272 -6.20 -32.58 -23.09
C THR A 272 -5.82 -33.09 -21.70
N ILE A 273 -5.53 -32.18 -20.75
CA ILE A 273 -5.38 -32.53 -19.34
C ILE A 273 -6.64 -32.12 -18.59
N THR A 274 -7.35 -33.18 -18.24
CA THR A 274 -8.52 -33.30 -17.40
C THR A 274 -8.39 -32.53 -16.08
N LYS A 275 -9.45 -31.78 -15.77
CA LYS A 275 -9.82 -31.31 -14.43
C LYS A 275 -9.44 -32.32 -13.34
N ARG A 276 -8.79 -31.88 -12.26
CA ARG A 276 -8.95 -32.46 -10.92
C ARG A 276 -8.74 -31.42 -9.82
N ASP A 277 -9.82 -31.18 -9.08
CA ASP A 277 -9.84 -30.79 -7.67
C ASP A 277 -8.71 -31.43 -6.88
N LEU A 278 -7.77 -30.64 -6.36
CA LEU A 278 -6.76 -31.18 -5.43
C LEU A 278 -6.12 -30.12 -4.52
N THR A 279 -6.92 -29.28 -3.87
CA THR A 279 -6.39 -28.29 -2.89
C THR A 279 -6.91 -28.47 -1.46
N ILE A 280 -7.92 -29.31 -1.23
CA ILE A 280 -8.47 -29.51 0.13
C ILE A 280 -7.79 -30.67 0.89
N HIS A 281 -7.16 -31.63 0.22
CA HIS A 281 -6.65 -32.84 0.89
C HIS A 281 -5.23 -32.74 1.47
N ARG A 282 -4.48 -31.64 1.24
CA ARG A 282 -3.13 -31.48 1.82
C ARG A 282 -3.09 -30.88 3.23
N PHE A 283 -4.20 -30.28 3.71
CA PHE A 283 -4.26 -29.77 5.08
C PHE A 283 -4.62 -30.85 6.12
N THR A 284 -5.28 -31.95 5.73
CA THR A 284 -5.72 -32.98 6.68
C THR A 284 -4.61 -33.97 7.06
N THR A 285 -3.56 -34.12 6.25
CA THR A 285 -2.43 -35.03 6.56
C THR A 285 -1.38 -34.41 7.48
N LEU A 286 -1.28 -33.07 7.54
CA LEU A 286 -0.37 -32.39 8.47
C LEU A 286 -0.92 -32.34 9.91
N ALA A 287 -2.25 -32.30 10.06
CA ALA A 287 -2.92 -32.26 11.37
C ALA A 287 -2.71 -33.52 12.22
N ARG A 288 -2.28 -34.64 11.63
CA ARG A 288 -2.06 -35.92 12.36
C ARG A 288 -0.73 -36.02 13.10
N ARG A 289 0.19 -35.08 12.89
CA ARG A 289 1.51 -35.05 13.57
C ARG A 289 1.61 -33.99 14.68
N ILE A 290 0.60 -33.14 14.82
CA ILE A 290 0.59 -32.11 15.86
C ILE A 290 0.04 -32.77 17.13
N SER A 291 0.87 -32.85 18.17
CA SER A 291 0.45 -33.33 19.48
C SER A 291 -0.78 -32.56 19.96
N PRO A 292 -1.81 -33.21 20.53
CA PRO A 292 -3.00 -32.53 21.05
C PRO A 292 -2.65 -31.43 22.07
N ALA A 293 -1.51 -31.55 22.77
CA ALA A 293 -1.00 -30.50 23.65
C ALA A 293 -0.65 -29.20 22.92
N ILE A 294 -0.11 -29.28 21.70
CA ILE A 294 0.23 -28.10 20.89
C ILE A 294 -1.05 -27.43 20.39
N VAL A 295 -2.06 -28.20 20.01
CA VAL A 295 -3.37 -27.66 19.62
C VAL A 295 -4.02 -26.92 20.78
N LEU A 296 -3.96 -27.48 22.00
CA LEU A 296 -4.46 -26.81 23.20
C LEU A 296 -3.68 -25.54 23.54
N LEU A 297 -2.36 -25.52 23.36
CA LEU A 297 -1.54 -24.33 23.55
C LEU A 297 -1.87 -23.23 22.53
N ILE A 298 -2.05 -23.58 21.25
CA ILE A 298 -2.45 -22.62 20.21
C ILE A 298 -3.86 -22.09 20.53
N LEU A 299 -4.80 -22.96 20.90
CA LEU A 299 -6.16 -22.56 21.26
C LEU A 299 -6.14 -21.63 22.49
N ALA A 300 -5.38 -21.97 23.54
CA ALA A 300 -5.22 -21.14 24.73
C ALA A 300 -4.58 -19.79 24.39
N PHE A 301 -3.61 -19.75 23.48
CA PHE A 301 -2.98 -18.52 23.02
C PHE A 301 -3.95 -17.63 22.23
N VAL A 302 -4.75 -18.21 21.32
CA VAL A 302 -5.77 -17.49 20.55
C VAL A 302 -6.86 -16.96 21.48
N ILE A 303 -7.35 -17.77 22.42
CA ILE A 303 -8.33 -17.33 23.43
C ILE A 303 -7.74 -16.23 24.32
N SER A 304 -6.47 -16.33 24.73
CA SER A 304 -5.79 -15.30 25.52
C SER A 304 -5.66 -13.97 24.75
N ARG A 305 -5.30 -14.01 23.47
CA ARG A 305 -5.28 -12.82 22.61
C ARG A 305 -6.66 -12.21 22.39
N LEU A 306 -7.67 -13.04 22.12
CA LEU A 306 -9.04 -12.59 21.91
C LEU A 306 -9.61 -11.95 23.18
N THR A 307 -9.37 -12.56 24.34
CA THR A 307 -9.79 -12.01 25.64
C THR A 307 -9.02 -10.73 25.98
N GLN A 308 -7.73 -10.60 25.63
CA GLN A 308 -6.99 -9.34 25.79
C GLN A 308 -7.56 -8.21 24.94
N GLN A 309 -7.94 -8.48 23.67
CA GLN A 309 -8.54 -7.44 22.83
C GLN A 309 -9.93 -7.03 23.32
N LEU A 310 -10.71 -7.97 23.86
CA LEU A 310 -12.04 -7.69 24.38
C LEU A 310 -12.02 -6.86 25.68
N LYS A 311 -10.94 -6.85 26.46
CA LYS A 311 -10.86 -6.10 27.74
C LYS A 311 -11.17 -4.61 27.61
N ASN A 312 -10.91 -4.00 26.45
CA ASN A 312 -11.13 -2.58 26.22
C ASN A 312 -12.51 -2.27 25.58
N THR A 313 -13.33 -3.29 25.34
CA THR A 313 -14.66 -3.15 24.73
C THR A 313 -15.77 -3.19 25.80
N PRO A 314 -16.93 -2.55 25.55
CA PRO A 314 -18.08 -2.63 26.45
C PRO A 314 -18.57 -4.07 26.68
N VAL A 315 -18.46 -4.93 25.65
CA VAL A 315 -18.78 -6.36 25.73
C VAL A 315 -17.83 -7.08 26.70
N GLY A 316 -16.55 -6.73 26.72
CA GLY A 316 -15.57 -7.30 27.66
C GLY A 316 -15.88 -6.95 29.12
N ARG A 317 -16.42 -5.76 29.39
CA ARG A 317 -16.87 -5.38 30.74
C ARG A 317 -18.06 -6.22 31.19
N ALA A 318 -19.05 -6.44 30.30
CA ALA A 318 -20.19 -7.31 30.60
C ALA A 318 -19.76 -8.78 30.84
N ALA A 319 -18.84 -9.29 30.02
CA ALA A 319 -18.30 -10.63 30.19
C ALA A 319 -17.52 -10.80 31.51
N ALA A 320 -16.79 -9.77 31.94
CA ALA A 320 -16.08 -9.77 33.23
C ALA A 320 -17.06 -9.90 34.41
N VAL A 321 -18.18 -9.16 34.39
CA VAL A 321 -19.23 -9.26 35.43
C VAL A 321 -19.87 -10.65 35.45
N LEU A 322 -20.13 -11.24 34.29
CA LEU A 322 -20.71 -12.58 34.20
C LEU A 322 -19.77 -13.66 34.73
N ARG A 323 -18.47 -13.56 34.40
CA ARG A 323 -17.43 -14.45 34.90
C ARG A 323 -17.32 -14.40 36.42
N ASP A 324 -17.33 -13.20 37.00
CA ASP A 324 -17.22 -13.04 38.45
C ASP A 324 -18.46 -13.62 39.17
N LYS A 325 -19.66 -13.50 38.59
CA LYS A 325 -20.86 -14.18 39.11
C LYS A 325 -20.74 -15.71 39.04
N ILE A 326 -20.31 -16.26 37.91
CA ILE A 326 -20.13 -17.72 37.75
C ILE A 326 -19.09 -18.23 38.74
N TYR A 327 -17.96 -17.55 38.89
CA TYR A 327 -16.92 -17.91 39.85
C TYR A 327 -17.45 -17.90 41.28
N THR A 328 -18.26 -16.90 41.63
CA THR A 328 -18.87 -16.80 42.97
C THR A 328 -19.87 -17.94 43.21
N THR A 329 -20.73 -18.27 42.23
CA THR A 329 -21.69 -19.38 42.33
C THR A 329 -20.98 -20.72 42.49
N VAL A 330 -19.93 -20.98 41.71
CA VAL A 330 -19.13 -22.21 41.83
C VAL A 330 -18.44 -22.29 43.19
N LYS A 331 -17.87 -21.17 43.68
CA LYS A 331 -17.22 -21.10 44.99
C LYS A 331 -18.20 -21.35 46.15
N MET A 332 -19.44 -20.86 46.05
CA MET A 332 -20.47 -21.14 47.06
C MET A 332 -20.95 -22.59 47.03
N GLY A 333 -21.05 -23.21 45.84
CA GLY A 333 -21.42 -24.62 45.69
C GLY A 333 -20.37 -25.60 46.24
N PHE A 334 -19.08 -25.29 46.07
CA PHE A 334 -18.00 -26.14 46.59
C PHE A 334 -17.85 -26.11 48.12
N ASN A 335 -18.34 -25.06 48.79
CA ASN A 335 -18.32 -24.97 50.26
C ASN A 335 -19.50 -25.68 50.95
N MET A 336 -20.45 -26.26 50.20
CA MET A 336 -21.59 -26.99 50.77
C MET A 336 -21.34 -28.50 51.01
N GLN A 337 -20.17 -29.04 50.66
CA GLN A 337 -19.87 -30.48 50.80
C GLN A 337 -19.00 -30.85 52.02
N THR A 338 -18.83 -29.95 53.00
CA THR A 338 -18.05 -30.22 54.23
C THR A 338 -18.90 -30.24 55.51
N LEU A 339 -20.12 -30.79 55.45
CA LEU A 339 -20.95 -31.09 56.62
C LEU A 339 -21.30 -32.57 56.67
#